data_AF-A0A2G9T3E5-F1
#
_entry.id   AF-A0A2G9T3E5-F1
#
_cell.length_a   1.000
_cell.length_b   1.000
_cell.length_c   1.000
_cell.angle_alpha   90.00
_cell.angle_beta   90.00
_cell.angle_gamma   90.00
#
_symmetry.space_group_name_H-M   'P 1'
#
loop_
_entity.id
_entity.type
_entity.pdbx_description
1 polymer ?
#
loop_
_entity_poly.entity_id
_entity_poly.type
_entity_poly.pdbx_seq_one_letter_code
_entity_poly.pdbx_strand_id
1 'polypeptide(L)'
;IRFVGDFNSEIKTHLKITNKSDMKQAFKIKCTRNDLFKIRPATGILDYNQTSNITLTYKPNGEIPENDKHHFGVYHIPAPEGCTCEGAWSEHYGPPQGEFRLK
;
A
#
# COMPACT_ATOMS: atom_id res chain seq x y z
N ILE A 1 5.23 7.35 7.37
CA ILE A 1 5.10 6.12 8.19
C ILE A 1 6.38 5.96 8.96
N ARG A 2 6.34 5.57 10.24
CA ARG A 2 7.56 5.43 11.05
C ARG A 2 7.95 3.97 11.22
N PHE A 3 9.19 3.65 10.87
CA PHE A 3 9.86 2.41 11.24
C PHE A 3 10.70 2.70 12.49
N VAL A 4 10.52 1.92 13.55
CA VAL A 4 11.24 2.07 14.82
C VAL A 4 11.87 0.73 15.14
N GLY A 5 13.20 0.71 15.29
CA GLY A 5 13.96 -0.50 15.58
C GLY A 5 15.42 -0.39 15.14
N ASP A 6 16.14 -1.51 15.22
CA ASP A 6 17.50 -1.64 14.72
C ASP A 6 17.49 -1.82 13.20
N PHE A 7 18.09 -0.88 12.47
CA PHE A 7 18.16 -0.87 11.01
C PHE A 7 19.11 -1.93 10.43
N ASN A 8 19.83 -2.69 11.25
CA ASN A 8 20.53 -3.89 10.82
C ASN A 8 19.64 -5.15 10.84
N SER A 9 18.38 -5.00 11.26
CA SER A 9 17.40 -6.08 11.38
C SER A 9 16.11 -5.78 10.63
N GLU A 10 15.29 -6.79 10.41
CA GLU A 10 13.96 -6.61 9.81
C GLU A 10 13.05 -5.82 10.75
N ILE A 11 12.50 -4.70 10.29
CA ILE A 11 11.56 -3.88 11.06
C ILE A 11 10.18 -3.94 10.41
N LYS A 12 9.13 -4.14 11.21
CA LYS A 12 7.75 -4.13 10.74
C LYS A 12 6.97 -2.96 11.33
N THR A 13 6.11 -2.38 10.52
CA THR A 13 5.11 -1.39 10.93
C THR A 13 3.80 -1.67 10.21
N HIS A 14 2.70 -1.11 10.70
CA HIS A 14 1.36 -1.40 10.20
C HIS A 14 0.65 -0.14 9.72
N LEU A 15 0.01 -0.25 8.56
CA LEU A 15 -0.85 0.76 7.98
C LEU A 15 -2.28 0.21 7.92
N LYS A 16 -3.25 0.96 8.47
CA LYS A 16 -4.66 0.62 8.32
C LYS A 16 -5.26 1.42 7.18
N ILE A 17 -5.93 0.75 6.26
CA ILE A 17 -6.67 1.39 5.16
C ILE A 17 -8.12 1.00 5.33
N THR A 18 -9.00 2.00 5.43
CA THR A 18 -10.44 1.80 5.54
C THR A 18 -11.12 2.42 4.35
N ASN A 19 -11.96 1.67 3.65
CA ASN A 19 -12.79 2.24 2.61
C ASN A 19 -13.96 3.00 3.24
N LYS A 20 -14.07 4.30 2.93
CA LYS A 20 -15.17 5.17 3.38
C LYS A 20 -16.06 5.65 2.23
N SER A 21 -15.83 5.18 1.00
CA SER A 21 -16.74 5.45 -0.11
C SER A 21 -17.93 4.49 -0.11
N ASP A 22 -18.98 4.88 -0.80
CA ASP A 22 -20.23 4.16 -0.99
C ASP A 22 -20.12 2.91 -1.88
N MET A 23 -18.99 2.73 -2.58
CA MET A 23 -18.74 1.61 -3.49
C MET A 23 -17.51 0.81 -3.06
N LYS A 24 -17.40 -0.45 -3.53
CA LYS A 24 -16.17 -1.23 -3.37
C LYS A 24 -14.99 -0.52 -4.02
N GLN A 25 -13.83 -0.61 -3.40
CA GLN A 25 -12.59 0.01 -3.90
C GLN A 25 -11.50 -1.05 -4.01
N ALA A 26 -10.87 -1.14 -5.17
CA ALA A 26 -9.59 -1.83 -5.30
C ALA A 26 -8.47 -0.88 -4.89
N PHE A 27 -7.55 -1.33 -4.04
CA PHE A 27 -6.38 -0.57 -3.64
C PHE A 27 -5.09 -1.20 -4.18
N LYS A 28 -4.05 -0.37 -4.36
CA LYS A 28 -2.70 -0.77 -4.73
C LYS A 28 -1.72 0.11 -4.00
N ILE A 29 -0.73 -0.50 -3.37
CA ILE A 29 0.30 0.18 -2.60
C ILE A 29 1.63 -0.06 -3.27
N LYS A 30 2.35 1.02 -3.54
CA LYS A 30 3.71 1.00 -4.11
C LYS A 30 4.67 1.68 -3.16
N CYS A 31 5.96 1.41 -3.32
CA CYS A 31 7.02 2.11 -2.61
C CYS A 31 8.15 2.48 -3.56
N THR A 32 9.01 3.41 -3.13
CA THR A 32 10.16 3.86 -3.92
C THR A 32 11.31 2.86 -4.05
N ARG A 33 11.44 1.93 -3.09
CA ARG A 33 12.57 0.98 -3.00
C ARG A 33 12.04 -0.41 -2.62
N ASN A 34 11.72 -1.21 -3.63
CA ASN A 34 11.15 -2.57 -3.43
C ASN A 34 12.19 -3.59 -2.92
N ASP A 35 13.48 -3.26 -3.01
CA ASP A 35 14.58 -4.01 -2.43
C ASP A 35 14.69 -3.82 -0.90
N LEU A 36 14.35 -2.62 -0.40
CA LEU A 36 14.36 -2.30 1.03
C LEU A 36 13.01 -2.53 1.71
N PHE A 37 11.90 -2.29 1.00
CA PHE A 37 10.57 -2.33 1.60
C PHE A 37 9.69 -3.42 0.95
N LYS A 38 9.05 -4.23 1.80
CA LYS A 38 8.00 -5.17 1.39
C LYS A 38 6.65 -4.74 1.94
N ILE A 39 5.61 -4.93 1.15
CA ILE A 39 4.24 -4.55 1.47
C ILE A 39 3.36 -5.81 1.41
N ARG A 40 2.58 -6.07 2.46
CA ARG A 40 1.65 -7.21 2.49
C ARG A 40 0.33 -6.89 3.21
N PRO A 41 -0.84 -7.07 2.56
CA PRO A 41 -1.00 -7.21 1.11
C PRO A 41 -0.65 -5.91 0.36
N ALA A 42 -0.09 -6.00 -0.84
CA ALA A 42 0.19 -4.82 -1.67
C ALA A 42 -1.03 -4.34 -2.47
N THR A 43 -1.99 -5.24 -2.72
CA THR A 43 -3.23 -4.98 -3.44
C THR A 43 -4.38 -5.70 -2.75
N GLY A 44 -5.62 -5.24 -3.00
CA GLY A 44 -6.81 -5.90 -2.49
C GLY A 44 -8.07 -5.11 -2.85
N ILE A 45 -9.23 -5.65 -2.49
CA ILE A 45 -10.53 -4.98 -2.61
C ILE A 45 -11.10 -4.76 -1.21
N LEU A 46 -11.72 -3.62 -1.00
CA LEU A 46 -12.40 -3.25 0.24
C LEU A 46 -13.85 -2.87 -0.03
N ASP A 47 -14.78 -3.53 0.64
CA ASP A 47 -16.18 -3.13 0.73
C ASP A 47 -16.35 -1.84 1.56
N TYR A 48 -17.53 -1.23 1.52
CA TYR A 48 -17.84 -0.07 2.37
C TYR A 48 -17.55 -0.36 3.84
N ASN A 49 -16.85 0.55 4.50
CA ASN A 49 -16.39 0.45 5.89
C ASN A 49 -15.45 -0.72 6.20
N GLN A 50 -15.06 -1.52 5.21
CA GLN A 50 -14.07 -2.57 5.43
C GLN A 50 -12.69 -1.95 5.63
N THR A 51 -11.94 -2.53 6.56
CA THR A 51 -10.56 -2.14 6.88
C THR A 51 -9.60 -3.28 6.56
N SER A 52 -8.49 -2.96 5.89
CA SER A 52 -7.35 -3.88 5.74
C SER A 52 -6.16 -3.40 6.56
N ASN A 53 -5.52 -4.34 7.26
CA ASN A 53 -4.27 -4.11 7.96
C ASN A 53 -3.11 -4.50 7.04
N ILE A 54 -2.34 -3.51 6.60
CA ILE A 54 -1.18 -3.67 5.74
C ILE A 54 0.07 -3.74 6.61
N THR A 55 0.86 -4.78 6.44
CA THR A 55 2.20 -4.89 7.03
C THR A 55 3.22 -4.32 6.06
N LEU A 56 3.97 -3.33 6.53
CA LEU A 56 5.10 -2.75 5.85
C LEU A 56 6.36 -3.25 6.54
N THR A 57 7.27 -3.83 5.78
CA THR A 57 8.48 -4.46 6.29
C THR A 57 9.69 -3.80 5.66
N TYR A 58 10.54 -3.19 6.48
CA TYR A 58 11.89 -2.81 6.08
C TYR A 58 12.80 -4.04 6.21
N LYS A 59 13.58 -4.32 5.17
CA LYS A 59 14.60 -5.35 5.13
C LYS A 59 15.96 -4.70 4.86
N PRO A 60 16.94 -4.87 5.75
CA PRO A 60 18.29 -4.36 5.51
C PRO A 60 18.93 -5.09 4.33
N ASN A 61 19.67 -4.33 3.51
CA ASN A 61 20.45 -4.85 2.38
C ASN A 61 21.94 -4.48 2.50
N GLY A 62 22.38 -3.99 3.66
CA GLY A 62 23.73 -3.45 3.88
C GLY A 62 23.81 -1.93 3.80
N GLU A 63 22.77 -1.24 3.31
CA GLU A 63 22.66 0.22 3.31
C GLU A 63 21.58 0.68 4.30
N ILE A 64 21.89 1.69 5.10
CA ILE A 64 20.91 2.38 5.93
C ILE A 64 20.20 3.41 5.02
N PRO A 65 18.87 3.31 4.83
CA PRO A 65 18.15 4.27 4.01
C PRO A 65 18.24 5.67 4.58
N GLU A 66 18.44 6.65 3.70
CA GLU A 66 18.39 8.06 4.07
C GLU A 66 16.98 8.46 4.53
N ASN A 67 16.92 9.28 5.57
CA ASN A 67 15.65 9.75 6.10
C ASN A 67 14.89 10.61 5.06
N ASP A 68 13.57 10.55 5.08
CA ASP A 68 12.64 11.37 4.26
C ASP A 68 12.74 11.23 2.72
N LYS A 69 13.60 10.38 2.18
CA LYS A 69 13.69 10.12 0.73
C LYS A 69 12.64 9.13 0.22
N HIS A 70 12.28 8.15 1.05
CA HIS A 70 11.40 7.07 0.66
C HIS A 70 9.94 7.35 0.99
N HIS A 71 9.04 6.80 0.19
CA HIS A 71 7.60 6.93 0.46
C HIS A 71 6.84 5.72 -0.04
N PHE A 72 5.63 5.56 0.51
CA PHE A 72 4.62 4.62 0.07
C PHE A 72 3.47 5.40 -0.59
N GLY A 73 3.08 4.99 -1.80
CA GLY A 73 1.90 5.52 -2.49
C GLY A 73 0.75 4.54 -2.35
N VAL A 74 -0.39 4.98 -1.83
CA VAL A 74 -1.63 4.21 -1.78
C VAL A 74 -2.57 4.76 -2.84
N TYR A 75 -2.91 3.92 -3.82
CA TYR A 75 -3.79 4.23 -4.92
C TYR A 75 -5.09 3.44 -4.77
N HIS A 76 -6.20 4.02 -5.18
CA HIS A 76 -7.47 3.30 -5.24
C HIS A 76 -8.31 3.66 -6.47
N ILE A 77 -9.16 2.72 -6.86
CA ILE A 77 -10.13 2.83 -7.95
C ILE A 77 -11.43 2.12 -7.55
N PRO A 78 -12.59 2.49 -8.15
CA PRO A 78 -13.80 1.70 -8.03
C PRO A 78 -13.58 0.24 -8.47
N ALA A 79 -14.15 -0.70 -7.72
CA ALA A 79 -14.12 -2.12 -8.05
C ALA A 79 -15.54 -2.59 -8.38
N PRO A 80 -15.84 -2.96 -9.64
CA PRO A 80 -17.14 -3.52 -10.01
C PRO A 80 -17.47 -4.79 -9.21
N GLU A 81 -18.75 -5.12 -9.10
CA GLU A 81 -19.17 -6.34 -8.42
C GLU A 81 -18.65 -7.59 -9.15
N GLY A 82 -18.18 -8.58 -8.39
CA GLY A 82 -17.65 -9.83 -8.94
C GLY A 82 -16.24 -9.73 -9.56
N CYS A 83 -15.64 -8.54 -9.65
CA CYS A 83 -14.28 -8.41 -10.20
C CYS A 83 -13.21 -8.92 -9.22
N THR A 84 -12.10 -9.40 -9.77
CA THR A 84 -10.87 -9.60 -9.00
C THR A 84 -10.11 -8.28 -8.88
N CYS A 85 -9.22 -8.16 -7.90
CA CYS A 85 -8.39 -6.97 -7.78
C CYS A 85 -7.55 -6.73 -9.06
N GLU A 86 -7.00 -7.79 -9.66
CA GLU A 86 -6.23 -7.70 -10.89
C GLU A 86 -7.10 -7.28 -12.09
N GLY A 87 -8.32 -7.82 -12.19
CA GLY A 87 -9.30 -7.42 -13.21
C GLY A 87 -9.64 -5.94 -13.10
N ALA A 88 -9.99 -5.46 -11.90
CA ALA A 88 -10.30 -4.05 -11.66
C ALA A 88 -9.16 -3.13 -12.14
N TRP A 89 -7.91 -3.46 -11.79
CA TRP A 89 -6.75 -2.65 -12.20
C TRP A 89 -6.39 -2.76 -13.69
N SER A 90 -6.72 -3.88 -14.34
CA SER A 90 -6.42 -4.10 -15.76
C SER A 90 -7.44 -3.43 -16.67
N GLU A 91 -8.71 -3.39 -16.25
CA GLU A 91 -9.81 -2.80 -17.01
C GLU A 91 -10.00 -1.30 -16.73
N HIS A 92 -9.42 -0.78 -15.64
CA HIS A 92 -9.51 0.64 -15.31
C HIS A 92 -8.77 1.53 -16.30
N TYR A 93 -9.50 2.42 -16.95
CA TYR A 93 -8.94 3.43 -17.85
C TYR A 93 -8.84 4.79 -17.15
N GLY A 94 -7.67 5.42 -17.24
CA GLY A 94 -7.40 6.74 -16.67
C GLY A 94 -6.66 6.70 -15.33
N PRO A 95 -6.49 7.86 -14.68
CA PRO A 95 -5.78 7.94 -13.40
C PRO A 95 -6.56 7.22 -12.28
N PRO A 96 -5.87 6.84 -11.19
CA PRO A 96 -6.56 6.36 -10.00
C PRO A 96 -7.49 7.45 -9.44
N GLN A 97 -8.56 7.05 -8.75
CA GLN A 97 -9.51 7.98 -8.15
C GLN A 97 -8.84 8.83 -7.05
N GLY A 98 -7.87 8.26 -6.35
CA GLY A 98 -7.09 8.98 -5.35
C GLY A 98 -5.72 8.37 -5.12
N GLU A 99 -4.81 9.22 -4.62
CA GLU A 99 -3.45 8.87 -4.22
C GLU A 99 -3.16 9.45 -2.83
N PHE A 100 -2.67 8.62 -1.93
CA PHE A 100 -2.10 9.06 -0.65
C PHE A 100 -0.61 8.75 -0.62
N ARG A 101 0.20 9.79 -0.46
CA ARG A 101 1.66 9.66 -0.33
C ARG A 101 2.06 9.71 1.14
N LEU A 102 2.60 8.61 1.63
CA LEU A 102 3.05 8.43 3.00
C LEU A 102 4.58 8.46 3.03
N LYS A 103 5.16 9.54 3.57
CA LYS A 103 6.58 9.62 3.93
C LYS A 103 6.75 9.04 5.31
#